data_AF-A0A850T8X4-F1
#
_entry.id   AF-A0A850T8X4-F1
#
_cell.length_a   1.000
_cell.length_b   1.000
_cell.length_c   1.000
_cell.angle_alpha   90.00
_cell.angle_beta   90.00
_cell.angle_gamma   90.00
#
_symmetry.space_group_name_H-M   'P 1'
#
loop_
_entity.id
_entity.type
_entity.pdbx_description
1 polymer ?
#
loop_
_entity_poly.entity_id
_entity_poly.type
_entity_poly.pdbx_seq_one_letter_code
_entity_poly.pdbx_strand_id
1 'polypeptide(L)'
;MSGNFSKFSNMWEIESHFKCPVAGAILSVEKHRDILKKCGYNVSGLKSYEYHQIIMSKLHERNKVSEKVNNFIRSRAKKWMEIIDGMDDQQIKLCNQHKTPLKILSSSSLSAVSQAVFSQEKTIPLN
;
A
#
# COMPACT_ATOMS: atom_id res chain seq x y z
N MET A 1 8.23 -1.63 -23.30
CA MET A 1 8.87 -1.36 -21.99
C MET A 1 8.13 -2.14 -20.92
N SER A 2 8.54 -3.39 -20.71
CA SER A 2 7.96 -4.34 -19.76
C SER A 2 8.94 -4.50 -18.59
N GLY A 3 8.99 -3.50 -17.71
CA GLY A 3 9.90 -3.47 -16.57
C GLY A 3 9.18 -3.83 -15.27
N ASN A 4 9.65 -4.87 -14.57
CA ASN A 4 9.60 -5.16 -13.12
C ASN A 4 8.33 -4.93 -12.26
N PHE A 5 7.18 -4.49 -12.79
CA PHE A 5 5.94 -4.33 -12.00
C PHE A 5 5.22 -5.66 -11.69
N SER A 6 5.74 -6.79 -12.19
CA SER A 6 5.15 -8.12 -12.01
C SER A 6 5.33 -8.69 -10.60
N LYS A 7 6.08 -8.03 -9.72
CA LYS A 7 6.44 -8.56 -8.38
C LYS A 7 5.59 -8.02 -7.22
N PHE A 8 4.57 -7.18 -7.45
CA PHE A 8 3.68 -6.75 -6.36
C PHE A 8 2.68 -7.85 -6.00
N SER A 9 2.90 -8.48 -4.85
CA SER A 9 1.89 -9.33 -4.22
C SER A 9 0.58 -8.56 -4.03
N ASN A 10 -0.55 -9.23 -4.24
CA ASN A 10 -1.84 -8.61 -3.97
C ASN A 10 -2.06 -8.43 -2.47
N MET A 11 -2.92 -7.47 -2.09
CA MET A 11 -3.21 -7.16 -0.68
C MET A 11 -3.70 -8.37 0.14
N TRP A 12 -4.37 -9.33 -0.50
CA TRP A 12 -4.84 -10.56 0.13
C TRP A 12 -3.79 -11.69 0.20
N GLU A 13 -2.65 -11.53 -0.48
CA GLU A 13 -1.56 -12.52 -0.50
C GLU A 13 -0.46 -12.18 0.52
N ILE A 14 -0.33 -10.90 0.91
CA ILE A 14 0.67 -10.48 1.90
C ILE A 14 0.33 -10.96 3.32
N GLU A 15 1.34 -11.16 4.16
CA GLU A 15 1.11 -11.58 5.54
C GLU A 15 0.28 -10.56 6.34
N SER A 16 -0.57 -11.07 7.23
CA SER A 16 -1.58 -10.25 7.93
C SER A 16 -0.98 -9.11 8.75
N HIS A 17 0.21 -9.29 9.32
CA HIS A 17 0.87 -8.26 10.12
C HIS A 17 1.40 -7.08 9.27
N PHE A 18 1.58 -7.27 7.95
CA PHE A 18 1.94 -6.18 7.04
C PHE A 18 0.73 -5.42 6.48
N LYS A 19 -0.47 -6.00 6.52
CA LYS A 19 -1.68 -5.41 5.91
C LYS A 19 -2.02 -4.04 6.50
N CYS A 20 -2.01 -3.92 7.83
CA CYS A 20 -2.33 -2.66 8.49
C CYS A 20 -1.28 -1.57 8.22
N PRO A 21 0.04 -1.80 8.39
CA PRO A 21 1.07 -0.83 8.02
C PRO A 21 0.98 -0.35 6.57
N VAL A 22 0.77 -1.26 5.61
CA VAL A 22 0.64 -0.93 4.19
C VAL A 22 -0.60 -0.07 3.96
N ALA A 23 -1.76 -0.49 4.49
CA ALA A 23 -3.01 0.22 4.29
C ALA A 23 -3.01 1.59 4.98
N GLY A 24 -2.58 1.67 6.24
CA GLY A 24 -2.57 2.92 7.02
C GLY A 24 -1.62 3.97 6.45
N ALA A 25 -0.57 3.54 5.77
CA ALA A 25 0.42 4.44 5.23
C ALA A 25 0.10 4.92 3.80
N ILE A 26 -0.75 4.20 3.05
CA ILE A 26 -1.17 4.56 1.69
C ILE A 26 -2.59 5.16 1.66
N LEU A 27 -3.52 4.66 2.48
CA LEU A 27 -4.91 5.09 2.49
C LEU A 27 -5.16 6.09 3.63
N SER A 28 -5.72 7.25 3.31
CA SER A 28 -6.31 8.14 4.31
C SER A 28 -7.61 7.56 4.87
N VAL A 29 -8.05 8.04 6.04
CA VAL A 29 -9.34 7.64 6.64
C VAL A 29 -10.51 7.91 5.68
N GLU A 30 -10.51 9.07 5.02
CA GLU A 30 -11.50 9.42 3.99
C GLU A 30 -11.49 8.41 2.83
N LYS A 31 -10.30 7.94 2.45
CA LYS A 31 -10.18 6.94 1.39
C LYS A 31 -10.76 5.58 1.79
N HIS A 32 -10.60 5.17 3.05
CA HIS A 32 -11.25 3.98 3.58
C HIS A 32 -12.78 4.10 3.42
N ARG A 33 -13.36 5.22 3.84
CA ARG A 33 -14.79 5.52 3.70
C ARG A 33 -15.26 5.46 2.25
N ASP A 34 -14.53 6.09 1.33
CA ASP A 34 -14.87 6.10 -0.09
C ASP A 34 -14.88 4.71 -0.72
N ILE A 35 -13.91 3.87 -0.36
CA ILE A 35 -13.84 2.49 -0.85
C ILE A 35 -15.05 1.70 -0.34
N LEU A 36 -15.38 1.80 0.94
CA LEU A 36 -16.54 1.13 1.53
C LEU A 36 -17.85 1.59 0.87
N LYS A 37 -18.05 2.89 0.70
CA LYS A 37 -19.22 3.44 0.00
C LYS A 37 -19.32 2.89 -1.43
N LYS A 38 -18.20 2.85 -2.18
CA LYS A 38 -18.15 2.29 -3.54
C LYS A 38 -18.35 0.77 -3.59
N CYS A 39 -18.25 0.07 -2.46
CA CYS A 39 -18.53 -1.35 -2.35
C CYS A 39 -19.96 -1.64 -1.85
N GLY A 40 -20.78 -0.61 -1.66
CA GLY A 40 -22.18 -0.75 -1.22
C GLY A 40 -22.39 -0.74 0.29
N TYR A 41 -21.37 -0.39 1.09
CA TYR A 41 -21.53 -0.27 2.54
C TYR A 41 -22.23 1.04 2.88
N ASN A 42 -23.13 1.00 3.86
CA ASN A 42 -23.67 2.20 4.47
C ASN A 42 -22.65 2.82 5.42
N VAL A 43 -22.14 4.01 5.08
CA VAL A 43 -21.09 4.70 5.83
C VAL A 43 -21.58 5.87 6.69
N SER A 44 -22.87 6.25 6.62
CA SER A 44 -23.39 7.47 7.26
C SER A 44 -23.54 7.39 8.79
N GLY A 45 -23.36 6.21 9.40
CA GLY A 45 -23.39 6.01 10.86
C GLY A 45 -22.08 5.52 11.47
N LEU A 46 -21.03 5.32 10.66
CA LEU A 46 -19.77 4.75 11.11
C LEU A 46 -18.79 5.84 11.56
N LYS A 47 -18.06 5.57 12.65
CA LYS A 47 -16.95 6.38 13.13
C LYS A 47 -15.70 6.14 12.27
N SER A 48 -14.79 7.11 12.31
CA SER A 48 -13.53 7.09 11.53
C SER A 48 -12.71 5.80 11.67
N TYR A 49 -12.61 5.24 12.88
CA TYR A 49 -11.84 4.03 13.12
C TYR A 49 -12.54 2.76 12.59
N GLU A 50 -13.88 2.77 12.51
CA GLU A 50 -14.67 1.63 12.05
C GLU A 50 -14.43 1.37 10.56
N TYR A 51 -14.19 2.42 9.76
CA TYR A 51 -13.80 2.26 8.37
C TYR A 51 -12.54 1.40 8.23
N HIS A 52 -11.55 1.65 9.08
CA HIS A 52 -10.30 0.90 9.06
C HIS A 52 -10.52 -0.56 9.46
N GLN A 53 -11.26 -0.81 10.53
CA GLN A 53 -11.58 -2.17 10.98
C GLN A 53 -12.32 -2.99 9.90
N ILE A 54 -13.34 -2.40 9.26
CA ILE A 54 -14.07 -3.07 8.19
C ILE A 54 -13.14 -3.36 7.01
N ILE A 55 -12.33 -2.39 6.57
CA ILE A 55 -11.36 -2.61 5.50
C ILE A 55 -10.44 -3.77 5.87
N MET A 56 -9.79 -3.75 7.05
CA MET A 56 -8.87 -4.81 7.50
C MET A 56 -9.53 -6.19 7.50
N SER A 57 -10.76 -6.31 7.99
CA SER A 57 -11.52 -7.56 7.99
C SER A 57 -11.71 -8.15 6.58
N LYS A 58 -11.67 -7.32 5.54
CA LYS A 58 -11.86 -7.70 4.14
C LYS A 58 -10.55 -7.88 3.38
N LEU A 59 -9.39 -7.67 3.99
CA LEU A 59 -8.11 -7.81 3.28
C LEU A 59 -7.51 -9.22 3.33
N HIS A 60 -8.14 -10.18 4.03
CA HIS A 60 -7.60 -11.54 4.14
C HIS A 60 -7.91 -12.43 2.93
N GLU A 61 -8.85 -12.04 2.09
CA GLU A 61 -9.29 -12.80 0.93
C GLU A 61 -9.64 -11.85 -0.23
N ARG A 62 -9.75 -12.42 -1.43
CA ARG A 62 -10.16 -11.66 -2.61
C ARG A 62 -11.67 -11.39 -2.59
N ASN A 63 -12.03 -10.11 -2.52
CA ASN A 63 -13.38 -9.57 -2.60
C ASN A 63 -13.37 -8.14 -3.16
N LYS A 64 -14.56 -7.58 -3.43
CA LYS A 64 -14.73 -6.23 -4.01
C LYS A 64 -13.98 -5.13 -3.25
N VAL A 65 -13.91 -5.22 -1.92
CA VAL A 65 -13.20 -4.25 -1.08
C VAL A 65 -11.70 -4.41 -1.27
N SER A 66 -11.18 -5.63 -1.09
CA SER A 66 -9.76 -5.94 -1.25
C SER A 66 -9.22 -5.57 -2.64
N GLU A 67 -10.02 -5.78 -3.70
CA GLU A 67 -9.65 -5.43 -5.08
C GLU A 67 -9.57 -3.91 -5.26
N LYS A 68 -10.52 -3.14 -4.72
CA LYS A 68 -10.45 -1.68 -4.77
C LYS A 68 -9.26 -1.14 -3.97
N VAL A 69 -8.97 -1.70 -2.81
CA VAL A 69 -7.79 -1.34 -2.00
C VAL A 69 -6.51 -1.64 -2.77
N ASN A 70 -6.38 -2.86 -3.29
CA ASN A 70 -5.22 -3.31 -4.06
C ASN A 70 -4.98 -2.42 -5.28
N ASN A 71 -6.01 -2.13 -6.07
CA ASN A 71 -5.90 -1.28 -7.25
C ASN A 71 -5.49 0.15 -6.90
N PHE A 72 -6.00 0.70 -5.80
CA PHE A 72 -5.60 2.02 -5.34
C PHE A 72 -4.13 2.04 -4.90
N ILE A 73 -3.70 1.05 -4.12
CA ILE A 73 -2.30 0.89 -3.69
C ILE A 73 -1.38 0.80 -4.90
N ARG A 74 -1.68 -0.07 -5.86
CA ARG A 74 -0.87 -0.25 -7.07
C ARG A 74 -0.81 1.02 -7.91
N SER A 75 -1.93 1.73 -8.07
CA SER A 75 -1.96 3.02 -8.78
C SER A 75 -1.09 4.07 -8.09
N ARG A 76 -1.12 4.14 -6.75
CA ARG A 76 -0.30 5.08 -5.98
C ARG A 76 1.18 4.74 -6.04
N ALA A 77 1.52 3.46 -5.86
CA ALA A 77 2.87 2.94 -5.92
C ALA A 77 3.49 3.19 -7.30
N LYS A 78 2.74 2.92 -8.39
CA LYS A 78 3.18 3.21 -9.76
C LYS A 78 3.52 4.69 -9.94
N LYS A 79 2.64 5.60 -9.50
CA LYS A 79 2.90 7.05 -9.59
C LYS A 79 4.14 7.47 -8.81
N TRP A 80 4.41 6.85 -7.66
CA TRP A 80 5.63 7.13 -6.90
C TRP A 80 6.88 6.62 -7.60
N MET A 81 6.83 5.44 -8.20
CA MET A 81 7.95 4.90 -8.98
C MET A 81 8.27 5.78 -10.17
N GLU A 82 7.26 6.25 -10.91
CA GLU A 82 7.46 7.18 -12.04
C GLU A 82 8.12 8.50 -11.58
N ILE A 83 7.78 8.99 -10.38
CA ILE A 83 8.43 10.18 -9.81
C ILE A 83 9.89 9.87 -9.47
N ILE A 84 10.16 8.75 -8.81
CA ILE A 84 11.51 8.38 -8.36
C ILE A 84 12.43 8.06 -9.54
N ASP A 85 11.93 7.39 -10.57
CA ASP A 85 12.68 7.05 -11.78
C ASP A 85 13.20 8.31 -12.52
N GLY A 86 12.47 9.43 -12.41
CA GLY A 86 12.87 10.72 -12.95
C GLY A 86 13.73 11.58 -12.02
N MET A 87 14.11 11.09 -10.83
CA MET A 87 14.88 11.83 -9.84
C MET A 87 16.32 11.31 -9.72
N ASP A 88 17.27 12.21 -9.56
CA ASP A 88 18.65 11.83 -9.20
C ASP A 88 18.81 11.53 -7.69
N ASP A 89 19.92 10.90 -7.31
CA ASP A 89 20.21 10.51 -5.93
C ASP A 89 20.23 11.69 -4.94
N GLN A 90 20.59 12.89 -5.39
CA GLN A 90 20.58 14.08 -4.53
C GLN A 90 19.15 14.57 -4.30
N GLN A 91 18.31 14.58 -5.33
CA GLN A 91 16.90 14.94 -5.24
C GLN A 91 16.13 13.99 -4.32
N ILE A 92 16.42 12.68 -4.37
CA ILE A 92 15.83 11.68 -3.47
C ILE A 92 16.22 11.96 -2.01
N LYS A 93 17.49 12.28 -1.74
CA LYS A 93 17.99 12.63 -0.39
C LYS A 93 17.34 13.90 0.16
N LEU A 94 17.18 14.92 -0.68
CA LEU A 94 16.54 16.20 -0.32
C LEU A 94 15.05 16.03 0.01
N CYS A 95 14.31 15.22 -0.74
CA CYS A 95 12.90 14.94 -0.44
C CYS A 95 12.71 14.24 0.91
N ASN A 96 13.64 13.34 1.29
CA ASN A 96 13.62 12.68 2.60
C ASN A 96 13.94 13.65 3.75
N GLN A 97 14.79 14.65 3.52
CA GLN A 97 15.15 15.65 4.53
C GLN A 97 14.06 16.72 4.77
N HIS A 98 13.32 17.13 3.74
CA HIS A 98 12.40 18.26 3.84
C HIS A 98 10.92 17.92 4.12
N LYS A 99 10.54 16.65 4.28
CA LYS A 99 9.16 16.19 4.58
C LYS A 99 8.06 16.77 3.65
N THR A 100 8.43 17.22 2.46
CA THR A 100 7.53 17.77 1.43
C THR A 100 7.35 16.76 0.30
N PRO A 101 6.22 16.80 -0.42
CA PRO A 101 5.05 15.92 -0.33
C PRO A 101 5.25 14.47 -0.85
N LEU A 102 6.45 13.91 -0.73
CA LEU A 102 6.62 12.47 -0.66
C LEU A 102 6.36 12.08 0.81
N LYS A 103 5.08 12.07 1.23
CA LYS A 103 4.62 11.33 2.44
C LYS A 103 4.80 9.82 2.17
N ILE A 104 5.99 9.41 1.77
CA ILE A 104 6.41 8.04 1.64
C ILE A 104 6.63 7.63 3.08
N LEU A 105 5.60 7.00 3.64
CA LEU A 105 5.64 5.96 4.67
C LEU A 105 6.70 6.20 5.76
N SER A 106 6.32 6.32 7.04
CA SER A 106 7.32 6.31 8.13
C SER A 106 8.32 5.17 7.94
N SER A 107 9.56 5.30 8.42
CA SER A 107 10.61 4.28 8.23
C SER A 107 10.12 2.86 8.56
N SER A 108 9.28 2.72 9.59
CA SER A 108 8.61 1.47 9.96
C SER A 108 7.63 0.96 8.88
N SER A 109 6.79 1.84 8.31
CA SER A 109 5.88 1.50 7.21
C SER A 109 6.62 1.22 5.91
N LEU A 110 7.75 1.90 5.66
CA LEU A 110 8.59 1.71 4.48
C LEU A 110 9.28 0.34 4.51
N SER A 111 9.79 -0.07 5.67
CA SER A 111 10.33 -1.42 5.89
C SER A 111 9.27 -2.50 5.73
N ALA A 112 8.08 -2.31 6.32
CA ALA A 112 6.95 -3.23 6.20
C ALA A 112 6.44 -3.37 4.75
N VAL A 113 6.32 -2.25 4.04
CA VAL A 113 5.92 -2.23 2.62
C VAL A 113 7.01 -2.86 1.75
N SER A 114 8.29 -2.53 1.99
CA SER A 114 9.42 -3.14 1.28
C SER A 114 9.39 -4.67 1.43
N GLN A 115 9.31 -5.19 2.66
CA GLN A 115 9.24 -6.63 2.90
C GLN A 115 8.02 -7.26 2.20
N ALA A 116 6.82 -6.68 2.36
CA ALA A 116 5.61 -7.18 1.71
C ALA A 116 5.67 -7.17 0.17
N VAL A 117 6.40 -6.23 -0.42
CA VAL A 117 6.61 -6.09 -1.87
C VAL A 117 7.71 -7.01 -2.38
N PHE A 118 8.75 -7.28 -1.59
CA PHE A 118 9.94 -8.03 -2.00
C PHE A 118 9.99 -9.48 -1.50
N SER A 119 8.95 -10.00 -0.83
CA SER A 119 8.85 -11.40 -0.33
C SER A 119 8.86 -12.53 -1.39
N GLN A 120 9.56 -12.37 -2.52
CA GLN A 120 10.05 -13.48 -3.32
C GLN A 120 11.55 -13.35 -3.57
N GLU A 121 12.32 -13.55 -2.50
CA GLU A 121 13.59 -14.28 -2.56
C GLU A 121 13.40 -15.55 -1.73
N LYS A 122 12.82 -16.58 -2.34
CA LYS A 122 13.01 -17.94 -1.85
C LYS A 122 14.53 -18.18 -1.89
N THR A 123 15.11 -18.38 -0.72
CA THR A 123 16.40 -19.02 -0.49
C THR A 123 16.65 -20.09 -1.54
N ILE A 124 17.59 -19.82 -2.44
CA ILE A 124 18.24 -20.86 -3.23
C ILE A 124 19.04 -21.67 -2.20
N PRO A 125 18.76 -22.97 -1.98
CA PRO A 125 19.65 -23.78 -1.19
C PRO A 125 20.97 -23.87 -1.95
N LEU A 126 22.05 -23.41 -1.31
CA LEU A 126 23.42 -23.71 -1.72
C LEU A 126 23.57 -25.23 -1.73
N ASN A 127 23.61 -25.81 -2.92
CA ASN A 127 24.29 -27.07 -3.19
C ASN A 127 25.66 -26.74 -3.76
#